data_AF-A0A4Q5QHM8-F1
#
_entry.id   AF-A0A4Q5QHM8-F1
#
_cell.length_a   1.000
_cell.length_b   1.000
_cell.length_c   1.000
_cell.angle_alpha   90.00
_cell.angle_beta   90.00
_cell.angle_gamma   90.00
#
_symmetry.space_group_name_H-M   'P 1'
#
loop_
_entity.id
_entity.type
_entity.pdbx_description
1 polymer ?
#
loop_
_entity_poly.entity_id
_entity_poly.type
_entity_poly.pdbx_seq_one_letter_code
_entity_poly.pdbx_strand_id
1 'polypeptide(L)'
;MNASSFAFAAALLLPFFASAQTLVAVPAAQELVGSYPATAAARPASAGSVRYFGVVTSQDARHEQFGQLQRAFETFRPTLVVIEKPDLGTAETEATTIATKGVPGYTRLLAQRHQVPTERLDNPDAEYAYLRTKVDAEQLKLYYLLREAHRFQQANTAPPAASGRMRPPHISAPRRPWRSTPAARLPTRLMPPSASSASSTCIASSPPAPPPASASWW
;
A
#
# COMPACT_ATOMS: atom_id res chain seq x y z
N MET A 1 26.77 67.59 31.16
CA MET A 1 26.06 66.30 31.08
C MET A 1 24.80 66.54 30.29
N ASN A 2 24.72 66.09 29.04
CA ASN A 2 23.47 66.10 28.27
C ASN A 2 23.46 64.93 27.30
N ALA A 3 22.29 64.31 27.24
CA ALA A 3 21.96 63.08 26.54
C ALA A 3 21.95 63.27 25.03
N SER A 4 22.58 62.35 24.30
CA SER A 4 22.36 62.12 22.87
C SER A 4 23.04 60.80 22.51
N SER A 5 22.25 59.80 22.12
CA SER A 5 22.60 58.68 21.23
C SER A 5 21.83 57.41 21.61
N PHE A 6 20.53 57.33 21.27
CA PHE A 6 19.85 56.04 21.09
C PHE A 6 18.64 56.26 20.17
N ALA A 7 18.91 56.37 18.88
CA ALA A 7 17.91 56.22 17.84
C ALA A 7 18.61 55.60 16.61
N PHE A 8 17.91 54.75 15.89
CA PHE A 8 18.33 53.93 14.73
C PHE A 8 18.87 52.53 15.03
N ALA A 9 17.96 51.62 15.41
CA ALA A 9 18.03 50.21 15.00
C ALA A 9 16.64 49.56 15.04
N ALA A 10 15.68 50.08 14.27
CA ALA A 10 14.33 49.52 14.19
C ALA A 10 13.77 49.63 12.76
N ALA A 11 14.43 49.00 11.78
CA ALA A 11 13.90 48.94 10.42
C ALA A 11 14.49 47.79 9.58
N LEU A 12 14.52 46.56 10.12
CA LEU A 12 14.73 45.35 9.31
C LEU A 12 13.82 44.20 9.79
N LEU A 13 12.57 44.52 10.14
CA LEU A 13 11.49 43.53 10.16
C LEU A 13 11.02 43.34 8.72
N LEU A 14 11.80 42.53 8.00
CA LEU A 14 11.41 42.00 6.69
C LEU A 14 10.05 41.27 6.85
N PRO A 15 9.05 41.57 6.00
CA PRO A 15 7.78 40.85 6.01
C PRO A 15 7.99 39.48 5.33
N PHE A 16 8.64 38.54 6.02
CA PHE A 16 8.78 37.15 5.58
C PHE A 16 7.58 36.28 6.01
N PHE A 17 6.41 36.87 6.25
CA PHE A 17 5.23 36.14 6.72
C PHE A 17 3.97 36.58 5.99
N ALA A 18 3.87 36.33 4.68
CA ALA A 18 2.56 36.32 4.01
C ALA A 18 2.59 35.66 2.61
N SER A 19 3.32 34.57 2.43
CA SER A 19 2.93 33.60 1.40
C SER A 19 2.32 32.41 2.11
N ALA A 20 1.18 32.66 2.77
CA ALA A 20 0.19 31.61 3.00
C ALA A 20 -0.23 31.17 1.60
N GLN A 21 0.49 30.20 1.06
CA GLN A 21 0.11 29.57 -0.19
C GLN A 21 -1.30 29.05 0.05
N THR A 22 -2.25 29.64 -0.66
CA THR A 22 -3.56 29.06 -0.86
C THR A 22 -3.29 27.67 -1.41
N LEU A 23 -3.29 26.67 -0.54
CA LEU A 23 -3.39 25.27 -0.93
C LEU A 23 -4.75 25.19 -1.61
N VAL A 24 -4.77 25.47 -2.91
CA VAL A 24 -5.88 25.16 -3.80
C VAL A 24 -6.20 23.71 -3.48
N ALA A 25 -7.42 23.48 -3.00
CA ALA A 25 -7.92 22.15 -2.74
C ALA A 25 -7.68 21.34 -4.02
N VAL A 26 -6.64 20.50 -4.00
CA VAL A 26 -6.36 19.59 -5.10
C VAL A 26 -7.61 18.72 -5.18
N PRO A 27 -8.33 18.72 -6.32
CA PRO A 27 -9.50 17.87 -6.47
C PRO A 27 -9.07 16.45 -6.09
N ALA A 28 -9.89 15.79 -5.28
CA ALA A 28 -9.68 14.42 -4.84
C ALA A 28 -9.21 13.58 -6.03
N ALA A 29 -8.28 12.65 -5.78
CA ALA A 29 -7.55 11.83 -6.75
C ALA A 29 -8.42 10.91 -7.64
N GLN A 30 -9.46 11.46 -8.27
CA GLN A 30 -10.44 10.76 -9.11
C GLN A 30 -10.19 10.98 -10.61
N GLU A 31 -9.27 11.84 -11.02
CA GLU A 31 -8.94 12.00 -12.45
C GLU A 31 -7.44 12.04 -12.71
N LEU A 32 -6.76 10.94 -12.41
CA LEU A 32 -5.52 10.60 -13.13
C LEU A 32 -5.83 9.55 -14.21
N VAL A 33 -6.88 9.81 -15.00
CA VAL A 33 -7.17 9.07 -16.24
C VAL A 33 -6.32 9.70 -17.35
N GLY A 34 -5.00 9.54 -17.26
CA GLY A 34 -4.07 9.88 -18.32
C GLY A 34 -3.65 8.62 -19.04
N SER A 35 -4.00 8.48 -20.32
CA SER A 35 -3.35 7.49 -21.19
C SER A 35 -1.93 7.95 -21.45
N TYR A 36 -0.98 7.51 -20.63
CA TYR A 36 0.44 7.71 -20.92
C TYR A 36 0.82 6.73 -22.02
N PRO A 37 1.26 7.20 -23.21
CA PRO A 37 1.86 6.31 -24.18
C PRO A 37 3.15 5.80 -23.55
N ALA A 38 3.13 4.57 -23.05
CA ALA A 38 4.35 3.83 -22.83
C ALA A 38 4.99 3.72 -24.21
N THR A 39 6.02 4.54 -24.49
CA THR A 39 6.95 4.28 -25.59
C THR A 39 7.70 3.01 -25.24
N ALA A 40 7.02 1.88 -25.43
CA ALA A 40 7.59 0.56 -25.42
C ALA A 40 8.53 0.53 -26.62
N ALA A 41 9.82 0.76 -26.37
CA ALA A 41 10.86 0.43 -27.33
C ALA A 41 10.59 -1.01 -27.79
N ALA A 42 10.34 -1.19 -29.08
CA ALA A 42 9.99 -2.46 -29.69
C ALA A 42 11.09 -3.49 -29.42
N ARG A 43 10.90 -4.27 -28.35
CA ARG A 43 11.78 -5.36 -27.99
C ARG A 43 11.32 -6.58 -28.79
N PRO A 44 12.22 -7.36 -29.40
CA PRO A 44 11.84 -8.54 -30.15
C PRO A 44 11.05 -9.49 -29.23
N ALA A 45 9.86 -9.88 -29.69
CA ALA A 45 8.89 -10.65 -28.95
C ALA A 45 9.35 -12.10 -28.75
N SER A 46 10.18 -12.35 -27.74
CA SER A 46 10.13 -13.63 -27.03
C SER A 46 8.93 -13.56 -26.08
N ALA A 47 7.89 -14.34 -26.38
CA ALA A 47 6.54 -14.24 -25.80
C ALA A 47 6.47 -14.46 -24.28
N GLY A 48 6.82 -13.42 -23.51
CA GLY A 48 6.45 -13.30 -22.09
C GLY A 48 5.11 -12.60 -21.94
N SER A 49 4.36 -12.92 -20.90
CA SER A 49 3.14 -12.19 -20.53
C SER A 49 3.33 -11.52 -19.17
N VAL A 50 2.67 -10.38 -18.97
CA VAL A 50 2.66 -9.66 -17.70
C VAL A 50 1.22 -9.50 -17.26
N ARG A 51 0.93 -9.85 -16.00
CA ARG A 51 -0.36 -9.70 -15.35
C ARG A 51 -0.23 -8.76 -14.15
N TYR A 52 -1.00 -7.69 -14.18
CA TYR A 52 -1.13 -6.76 -13.06
C TYR A 52 -2.25 -7.23 -12.13
N PHE A 53 -2.03 -7.13 -10.82
CA PHE A 53 -3.01 -7.45 -9.80
C PHE A 53 -3.11 -6.26 -8.83
N GLY A 54 -4.20 -5.50 -8.97
CA GLY A 54 -4.51 -4.37 -8.09
C GLY A 54 -5.08 -4.88 -6.77
N VAL A 55 -4.57 -4.35 -5.66
CA VAL A 55 -5.00 -4.74 -4.31
C VAL A 55 -5.31 -3.54 -3.46
N VAL A 56 -6.16 -3.75 -2.47
CA VAL A 56 -6.37 -2.80 -1.38
C VAL A 56 -5.39 -3.08 -0.26
N THR A 57 -4.92 -2.04 0.41
CA THR A 57 -4.09 -2.21 1.60
C THR A 57 -4.93 -2.87 2.69
N SER A 58 -4.62 -4.12 3.04
CA SER A 58 -5.30 -4.88 4.09
C SER A 58 -4.32 -5.76 4.85
N GLN A 59 -4.55 -5.89 6.15
CA GLN A 59 -3.89 -6.84 7.05
C GLN A 59 -4.89 -7.88 7.60
N ASP A 60 -6.14 -7.89 7.12
CA ASP A 60 -7.12 -8.91 7.48
C ASP A 60 -6.93 -10.14 6.61
N ALA A 61 -6.45 -11.23 7.20
CA ALA A 61 -6.25 -12.52 6.53
C ALA A 61 -7.54 -13.10 5.92
N ARG A 62 -8.72 -12.64 6.35
CA ARG A 62 -10.02 -13.08 5.81
C ARG A 62 -10.48 -12.23 4.63
N HIS A 63 -9.75 -11.18 4.28
CA HIS A 63 -10.09 -10.34 3.15
C HIS A 63 -10.03 -11.14 1.83
N GLU A 64 -11.09 -11.09 1.05
CA GLU A 64 -11.28 -11.94 -0.14
C GLU A 64 -10.15 -11.82 -1.19
N GLN A 65 -9.53 -10.64 -1.27
CA GLN A 65 -8.40 -10.37 -2.17
C GLN A 65 -7.25 -11.36 -2.03
N PHE A 66 -6.98 -11.91 -0.83
CA PHE A 66 -5.88 -12.84 -0.64
C PHE A 66 -6.16 -14.17 -1.34
N GLY A 67 -7.40 -14.65 -1.26
CA GLY A 67 -7.84 -15.81 -2.03
C GLY A 67 -7.93 -15.54 -3.54
N GLN A 68 -8.21 -14.30 -3.96
CA GLN A 68 -8.17 -13.91 -5.38
C GLN A 68 -6.73 -13.89 -5.91
N LEU A 69 -5.79 -13.33 -5.14
CA LEU A 69 -4.37 -13.28 -5.46
C LEU A 69 -3.76 -14.68 -5.57
N GLN A 70 -4.05 -15.57 -4.62
CA GLN A 70 -3.60 -16.96 -4.68
C GLN A 70 -4.08 -17.66 -5.97
N ARG A 71 -5.38 -17.56 -6.28
CA ARG A 71 -5.94 -18.15 -7.52
C ARG A 71 -5.30 -17.55 -8.77
N ALA A 72 -5.08 -16.23 -8.80
CA ALA A 72 -4.42 -15.56 -9.90
C ALA A 72 -2.98 -16.07 -10.08
N PHE A 73 -2.25 -16.28 -8.98
CA PHE A 73 -0.90 -16.81 -8.96
C PHE A 73 -0.85 -18.25 -9.49
N GLU A 74 -1.71 -19.13 -8.98
CA GLU A 74 -1.81 -20.54 -9.37
C GLU A 74 -2.18 -20.71 -10.85
N THR A 75 -3.09 -19.86 -11.33
CA THR A 75 -3.54 -19.88 -12.73
C THR A 75 -2.46 -19.35 -13.67
N PHE A 76 -1.78 -18.27 -13.29
CA PHE A 76 -0.80 -17.61 -14.14
C PHE A 76 0.57 -18.30 -14.15
N ARG A 77 0.94 -18.97 -13.05
CA ARG A 77 2.23 -19.66 -12.87
C ARG A 77 3.42 -18.76 -13.26
N PRO A 78 3.65 -17.66 -12.51
CA PRO A 78 4.73 -16.75 -12.85
C PRO A 78 6.10 -17.39 -12.78
N THR A 79 6.99 -16.87 -13.60
CA THR A 79 8.43 -17.15 -13.51
C THR A 79 9.17 -16.03 -12.79
N LEU A 80 8.54 -14.87 -12.61
CA LEU A 80 9.07 -13.72 -11.87
C LEU A 80 7.93 -12.96 -11.20
N VAL A 81 8.15 -12.55 -9.96
CA VAL A 81 7.21 -11.73 -9.19
C VAL A 81 7.84 -10.39 -8.89
N VAL A 82 7.19 -9.29 -9.27
CA VAL A 82 7.72 -7.94 -9.07
C VAL A 82 6.81 -7.19 -8.08
N ILE A 83 7.33 -6.94 -6.88
CA ILE A 83 6.55 -6.44 -5.75
C ILE A 83 7.15 -5.16 -5.17
N GLU A 84 6.31 -4.27 -4.66
CA GLU A 84 6.75 -3.16 -3.84
C GLU A 84 7.33 -3.69 -2.52
N LYS A 85 8.46 -3.13 -2.06
CA LYS A 85 9.08 -3.46 -0.76
C LYS A 85 9.31 -4.98 -0.55
N PRO A 86 10.09 -5.66 -1.40
CA PRO A 86 10.34 -7.10 -1.27
C PRO A 86 11.00 -7.46 0.08
N ASP A 87 11.71 -6.52 0.71
CA ASP A 87 12.52 -6.76 1.91
C ASP A 87 11.70 -6.92 3.21
N LEU A 88 10.36 -6.82 3.14
CA LEU A 88 9.49 -6.98 4.32
C LEU A 88 9.55 -8.39 4.93
N GLY A 89 10.02 -9.39 4.16
CA GLY A 89 10.13 -10.78 4.57
C GLY A 89 8.77 -11.51 4.58
N THR A 90 8.76 -12.69 5.19
CA THR A 90 7.57 -13.54 5.38
C THR A 90 7.54 -14.04 6.83
N ALA A 91 6.39 -14.54 7.28
CA ALA A 91 6.25 -15.24 8.55
C ALA A 91 6.00 -16.74 8.32
N GLU A 92 5.96 -17.53 9.40
CA GLU A 92 5.77 -18.99 9.32
C GLU A 92 4.42 -19.40 8.73
N THR A 93 3.38 -18.59 8.94
CA THR A 93 2.02 -18.89 8.46
C THR A 93 1.51 -17.78 7.53
N GLU A 94 0.54 -18.13 6.68
CA GLU A 94 -0.13 -17.17 5.81
C GLU A 94 -0.84 -16.08 6.61
N ALA A 95 -1.61 -16.48 7.62
CA ALA A 95 -2.37 -15.56 8.45
C ALA A 95 -1.45 -14.55 9.15
N THR A 96 -0.33 -15.03 9.72
CA THR A 96 0.66 -14.15 10.36
C THR A 96 1.37 -13.27 9.34
N THR A 97 1.68 -13.79 8.16
CA THR A 97 2.30 -13.01 7.08
C THR A 97 1.38 -11.88 6.62
N ILE A 98 0.10 -12.17 6.39
CA ILE A 98 -0.88 -11.15 6.00
C ILE A 98 -1.05 -10.11 7.12
N ALA A 99 -1.22 -10.56 8.36
CA ALA A 99 -1.44 -9.66 9.50
C ALA A 99 -0.27 -8.70 9.74
N THR A 100 0.97 -9.15 9.54
CA THR A 100 2.17 -8.36 9.87
C THR A 100 2.81 -7.67 8.67
N LYS A 101 2.68 -8.23 7.46
CA LYS A 101 3.37 -7.77 6.24
C LYS A 101 2.42 -7.38 5.11
N GLY A 102 1.11 -7.63 5.26
CA GLY A 102 0.10 -7.31 4.26
C GLY A 102 0.32 -8.03 2.92
N VAL A 103 -0.12 -7.39 1.85
CA VAL A 103 -0.07 -7.96 0.49
C VAL A 103 1.36 -8.24 0.00
N PRO A 104 2.36 -7.34 0.15
CA PRO A 104 3.72 -7.64 -0.32
C PRO A 104 4.32 -8.89 0.32
N GLY A 105 4.15 -9.05 1.64
CA GLY A 105 4.62 -10.24 2.34
C GLY A 105 3.90 -11.51 1.90
N TYR A 106 2.57 -11.46 1.73
CA TYR A 106 1.82 -12.63 1.26
C TYR A 106 2.21 -13.02 -0.18
N THR A 107 2.41 -12.04 -1.05
CA THR A 107 2.86 -12.30 -2.43
C THR A 107 4.25 -12.94 -2.46
N ARG A 108 5.17 -12.47 -1.58
CA ARG A 108 6.48 -13.09 -1.40
C ARG A 108 6.38 -14.52 -0.87
N LEU A 109 5.46 -14.79 0.05
CA LEU A 109 5.23 -16.15 0.58
C LEU A 109 4.75 -17.11 -0.52
N LEU A 110 3.83 -16.67 -1.39
CA LEU A 110 3.41 -17.45 -2.56
C LEU A 110 4.61 -17.73 -3.49
N ALA A 111 5.41 -16.71 -3.80
CA ALA A 111 6.61 -16.87 -4.63
C ALA A 111 7.60 -17.88 -4.04
N GLN A 112 7.88 -17.81 -2.73
CA GLN A 112 8.75 -18.76 -2.03
C GLN A 112 8.25 -20.21 -2.13
N ARG A 113 6.96 -20.44 -1.92
CA ARG A 113 6.35 -21.78 -2.01
C ARG A 113 6.45 -22.39 -3.41
N HIS A 114 6.35 -21.55 -4.43
CA HIS A 114 6.48 -21.96 -5.83
C HIS A 114 7.91 -21.85 -6.38
N GLN A 115 8.89 -21.51 -5.54
CA GLN A 115 10.30 -21.30 -5.94
C GLN A 115 10.45 -20.27 -7.08
N VAL A 116 9.60 -19.25 -7.08
CA VAL A 116 9.62 -18.16 -8.06
C VAL A 116 10.46 -17.01 -7.50
N PRO A 117 11.44 -16.47 -8.26
CA PRO A 117 12.21 -15.32 -7.83
C PRO A 117 11.34 -14.07 -7.67
N THR A 118 11.71 -13.23 -6.72
CA THR A 118 11.06 -11.95 -6.45
C THR A 118 12.00 -10.79 -6.72
N GLU A 119 11.53 -9.79 -7.44
CA GLU A 119 12.25 -8.54 -7.69
C GLU A 119 11.49 -7.33 -7.12
N ARG A 120 12.23 -6.24 -6.94
CA ARG A 120 11.70 -4.98 -6.44
C ARG A 120 11.03 -4.20 -7.57
N LEU A 121 9.78 -3.77 -7.35
CA LEU A 121 9.07 -2.89 -8.28
C LEU A 121 9.48 -1.43 -8.15
N ASP A 122 9.70 -0.98 -6.91
CA ASP A 122 9.98 0.41 -6.56
C ASP A 122 11.49 0.70 -6.46
N ASN A 123 11.97 1.81 -6.99
CA ASN A 123 13.34 2.28 -6.73
C ASN A 123 13.27 3.67 -6.09
N PRO A 124 13.13 3.75 -4.74
CA PRO A 124 12.94 5.03 -4.06
C PRO A 124 14.13 5.97 -4.24
N ASP A 125 15.35 5.44 -4.37
CA ASP A 125 16.56 6.26 -4.58
C ASP A 125 16.57 6.87 -5.99
N ALA A 126 16.22 6.09 -7.01
CA ALA A 126 16.09 6.59 -8.37
C ALA A 126 14.92 7.58 -8.52
N GLU A 127 13.79 7.31 -7.88
CA GLU A 127 12.65 8.23 -7.81
C GLU A 127 13.08 9.56 -7.15
N TYR A 128 13.75 9.48 -6.00
CA TYR A 128 14.26 10.67 -5.30
C TYR A 128 15.27 11.45 -6.16
N ALA A 129 16.23 10.77 -6.78
CA ALA A 129 17.22 11.37 -7.66
C ALA A 129 16.55 12.08 -8.85
N TYR A 130 15.53 11.46 -9.45
CA TYR A 130 14.73 12.08 -10.52
C TYR A 130 13.97 13.32 -10.02
N LEU A 131 13.29 13.23 -8.88
CA LEU A 131 12.53 14.35 -8.32
C LEU A 131 13.41 15.55 -7.98
N ARG A 132 14.66 15.30 -7.55
CA ARG A 132 15.66 16.35 -7.34
C ARG A 132 16.05 17.14 -8.59
N THR A 133 15.78 16.62 -9.79
CA THR A 133 15.97 17.37 -11.05
C THR A 133 14.81 18.32 -11.35
N LYS A 134 13.70 18.21 -10.61
CA LYS A 134 12.44 18.93 -10.86
C LYS A 134 12.03 19.84 -9.72
N VAL A 135 12.43 19.51 -8.49
CA VAL A 135 11.98 20.15 -7.26
C VAL A 135 13.18 20.37 -6.35
N ASP A 136 13.23 21.53 -5.69
CA ASP A 136 14.27 21.83 -4.70
C ASP A 136 14.26 20.83 -3.55
N ALA A 137 15.45 20.50 -3.03
CA ALA A 137 15.59 19.50 -1.97
C ALA A 137 14.77 19.84 -0.70
N GLU A 138 14.64 21.13 -0.37
CA GLU A 138 13.87 21.63 0.77
C GLU A 138 12.36 21.42 0.58
N GLN A 139 11.85 21.73 -0.61
CA GLN A 139 10.45 21.52 -0.98
C GLN A 139 10.11 20.03 -1.01
N LEU A 140 11.00 19.20 -1.57
CA LEU A 140 10.82 17.75 -1.61
C LEU A 140 10.78 17.15 -0.19
N LYS A 141 11.67 17.62 0.71
CA LYS A 141 11.66 17.22 2.12
C LYS A 141 10.36 17.64 2.82
N LEU A 142 9.90 18.87 2.59
CA LEU A 142 8.64 19.37 3.16
C LEU A 142 7.45 18.53 2.66
N TYR A 143 7.40 18.21 1.36
CA TYR A 143 6.36 17.36 0.78
C TYR A 143 6.27 16.00 1.47
N TYR A 144 7.39 15.28 1.60
CA TYR A 144 7.39 13.98 2.27
C TYR A 144 7.01 14.07 3.75
N LEU A 145 7.45 15.13 4.45
CA LEU A 145 7.07 15.36 5.84
C LEU A 145 5.56 15.57 6.00
N LEU A 146 4.96 16.44 5.17
CA LEU A 146 3.52 16.71 5.18
C LEU A 146 2.71 15.47 4.79
N ARG A 147 3.20 14.68 3.82
CA ARG A 147 2.57 13.42 3.41
C ARG A 147 2.51 12.41 4.56
N GLU A 148 3.61 12.22 5.30
CA GLU A 148 3.64 11.30 6.44
C GLU A 148 2.84 11.83 7.64
N ALA A 149 2.87 13.15 7.90
CA ALA A 149 2.02 13.76 8.92
C ALA A 149 0.53 13.53 8.62
N HIS A 150 0.13 13.67 7.35
CA HIS A 150 -1.23 13.38 6.91
C HIS A 150 -1.60 11.90 7.07
N ARG A 151 -0.72 10.97 6.68
CA ARG A 151 -0.92 9.53 6.91
C ARG A 151 -1.09 9.20 8.39
N PHE A 152 -0.26 9.79 9.24
CA PHE A 152 -0.36 9.65 10.69
C PHE A 152 -1.69 10.19 11.20
N GLN A 153 -2.12 11.36 10.72
CA GLN A 153 -3.43 11.91 11.07
C GLN A 153 -4.56 10.95 10.64
N GLN A 154 -4.56 10.45 9.41
CA GLN A 154 -5.58 9.50 8.93
C GLN A 154 -5.64 8.23 9.80
N ALA A 155 -4.49 7.70 10.19
CA ALA A 155 -4.41 6.52 11.06
C ALA A 155 -5.01 6.78 12.46
N ASN A 156 -4.89 7.99 12.99
CA ASN A 156 -5.36 8.35 14.34
C ASN A 156 -6.76 8.99 14.37
N THR A 157 -7.23 9.55 13.25
CA THR A 157 -8.53 10.25 13.17
C THR A 157 -9.62 9.35 12.61
N ALA A 158 -9.27 8.16 12.08
CA ALA A 158 -10.25 7.14 11.78
C ALA A 158 -11.04 6.85 13.09
N PRO A 159 -12.35 7.17 13.17
CA PRO A 159 -13.12 6.89 14.36
C PRO A 159 -12.95 5.40 14.66
N PRO A 160 -12.67 5.00 15.92
CA PRO A 160 -12.49 3.60 16.26
C PRO A 160 -13.70 2.87 15.68
N ALA A 161 -13.46 2.07 14.64
CA ALA A 161 -14.52 1.43 13.86
C ALA A 161 -15.49 0.90 14.89
N ALA A 162 -16.71 1.44 14.92
CA ALA A 162 -17.66 1.27 16.01
C ALA A 162 -17.76 -0.21 16.28
N SER A 163 -16.92 -0.67 17.20
CA SER A 163 -16.71 -2.07 17.42
C SER A 163 -17.97 -2.39 18.15
N GLY A 164 -18.88 -3.01 17.42
CA GLY A 164 -20.10 -3.56 17.92
C GLY A 164 -19.81 -4.67 18.93
N ARG A 165 -18.96 -4.42 19.95
CA ARG A 165 -19.43 -4.55 21.32
C ARG A 165 -20.69 -3.69 21.47
N MET A 166 -21.76 -4.18 20.85
CA MET A 166 -23.06 -4.17 21.47
C MET A 166 -22.79 -4.71 22.87
N ARG A 167 -22.65 -3.80 23.85
CA ARG A 167 -22.78 -4.16 25.25
C ARG A 167 -24.08 -4.95 25.26
N PRO A 168 -24.05 -6.26 25.61
CA PRO A 168 -25.30 -6.96 25.77
C PRO A 168 -26.14 -6.09 26.71
N PRO A 169 -27.41 -5.80 26.37
CA PRO A 169 -28.27 -5.09 27.30
C PRO A 169 -28.10 -5.78 28.65
N HIS A 170 -27.90 -4.99 29.70
CA HIS A 170 -27.84 -5.48 31.07
C HIS A 170 -29.23 -6.03 31.39
N ILE A 171 -29.52 -7.24 30.89
CA ILE A 171 -30.71 -7.99 31.24
C ILE A 171 -30.45 -8.40 32.67
N SER A 172 -31.00 -7.61 33.60
CA SER A 172 -31.23 -8.06 34.96
C SER A 172 -32.11 -9.30 34.88
N ALA A 173 -31.48 -10.46 34.83
CA ALA A 173 -32.19 -11.72 34.76
C ALA A 173 -32.87 -11.98 36.12
N PRO A 174 -34.20 -12.16 36.18
CA PRO A 174 -34.79 -12.82 37.32
C PRO A 174 -34.31 -14.28 37.34
N ARG A 175 -33.82 -14.72 38.51
CA ARG A 175 -33.47 -16.12 38.78
C ARG A 175 -34.65 -17.02 38.40
N ARG A 176 -34.49 -17.87 37.37
CA ARG A 176 -35.36 -19.01 37.13
C ARG A 176 -34.54 -20.27 36.82
N PRO A 177 -35.01 -21.45 37.27
CA PRO A 177 -34.27 -22.70 37.24
C PRO A 177 -34.20 -23.32 35.84
N TRP A 178 -33.10 -24.06 35.62
CA TRP A 178 -32.77 -24.81 34.41
C TRP A 178 -33.93 -25.67 33.87
N ARG A 179 -34.24 -25.50 32.58
CA ARG A 179 -34.74 -26.56 31.71
C ARG A 179 -34.02 -26.48 30.36
N SER A 180 -33.63 -27.66 29.89
CA SER A 180 -32.83 -27.93 28.70
C SER A 180 -33.71 -28.24 27.49
N THR A 181 -33.55 -27.50 26.38
CA THR A 181 -33.83 -27.97 25.00
C THR A 181 -33.22 -27.02 23.94
N PRO A 182 -32.96 -27.48 22.70
CA PRO A 182 -31.98 -26.87 21.79
C PRO A 182 -32.58 -26.04 20.62
N ALA A 183 -31.65 -25.32 19.96
CA ALA A 183 -31.64 -24.83 18.58
C ALA A 183 -32.43 -23.57 18.17
N ALA A 184 -31.71 -22.56 17.68
CA ALA A 184 -32.04 -21.78 16.48
C ALA A 184 -30.82 -20.97 15.99
N ARG A 185 -30.57 -21.00 14.69
CA ARG A 185 -29.44 -20.41 13.96
C ARG A 185 -29.98 -19.24 13.11
N LEU A 186 -29.44 -18.02 13.24
CA LEU A 186 -29.81 -16.84 12.43
C LEU A 186 -28.63 -15.83 12.31
N PRO A 187 -28.68 -14.84 11.39
CA PRO A 187 -27.70 -14.74 10.30
C PRO A 187 -26.66 -13.62 10.47
N THR A 188 -25.55 -13.78 9.75
CA THR A 188 -24.42 -12.86 9.67
C THR A 188 -24.78 -11.61 8.87
N ARG A 189 -24.66 -10.43 9.49
CA ARG A 189 -24.85 -9.12 8.86
C ARG A 189 -23.50 -8.61 8.32
N LEU A 190 -23.39 -8.45 7.00
CA LEU A 190 -22.23 -7.86 6.32
C LEU A 190 -22.22 -6.33 6.50
N MET A 191 -21.08 -5.77 6.91
CA MET A 191 -20.79 -4.33 6.84
C MET A 191 -19.97 -4.01 5.59
N PRO A 192 -20.08 -2.78 5.05
CA PRO A 192 -19.33 -2.36 3.87
C PRO A 192 -17.87 -1.98 4.20
N PRO A 193 -16.93 -2.12 3.23
CA PRO A 193 -15.54 -1.74 3.41
C PRO A 193 -15.32 -0.22 3.36
N SER A 194 -14.42 0.25 4.23
CA SER A 194 -13.91 1.62 4.32
C SER A 194 -12.95 1.96 3.16
N ALA A 195 -12.86 3.24 2.80
CA ALA A 195 -12.06 3.75 1.69
C ALA A 195 -10.58 3.36 1.82
N SER A 196 -10.07 2.67 0.79
CA SER A 196 -8.74 2.05 0.79
C SER A 196 -7.77 2.71 -0.19
N SER A 197 -6.52 2.83 0.25
CA SER A 197 -5.39 3.14 -0.62
C SER A 197 -5.01 1.90 -1.43
N ALA A 198 -5.10 1.99 -2.76
CA ALA A 198 -4.70 0.92 -3.67
C ALA A 198 -3.17 0.80 -3.72
N SER A 199 -2.68 -0.43 -3.67
CA SER A 199 -1.30 -0.80 -4.03
C SER A 199 -1.33 -1.70 -5.27
N SER A 200 -0.32 -1.60 -6.12
CA SER A 200 -0.25 -2.39 -7.36
C SER A 200 0.83 -3.45 -7.25
N THR A 201 0.49 -4.71 -7.54
CA THR A 201 1.45 -5.81 -7.66
C THR A 201 1.54 -6.26 -9.10
N CYS A 202 2.76 -6.50 -9.60
CA CYS A 202 3.00 -6.93 -10.97
C CYS A 202 3.54 -8.37 -11.00
N ILE A 203 3.01 -9.19 -11.88
CA ILE A 203 3.39 -10.60 -12.02
C ILE A 203 3.84 -10.83 -13.47
N ALA A 204 5.05 -11.34 -13.68
CA ALA A 204 5.60 -11.59 -15.01
C ALA A 204 5.83 -13.09 -15.26
N SER A 205 5.54 -13.54 -16.47
CA SER A 205 5.83 -14.89 -16.94
C SER A 205 6.72 -14.76 -18.19
N SER A 206 7.94 -15.27 -18.07
CA SER A 206 8.88 -15.45 -19.17
C SER A 206 8.59 -16.79 -19.85
N PRO A 207 8.87 -16.91 -21.16
CA PRO A 207 8.82 -18.22 -21.80
C PRO A 207 9.81 -19.18 -21.14
N PRO A 208 9.54 -20.51 -21.15
CA PRO A 208 10.48 -21.50 -20.65
C PRO A 208 11.82 -21.36 -21.39
N ALA A 209 12.93 -21.54 -20.65
CA ALA A 209 14.25 -21.58 -21.26
C ALA A 209 14.27 -22.65 -22.36
N PRO A 210 14.84 -22.35 -23.55
CA PRO A 210 14.97 -23.36 -24.59
C PRO A 210 15.77 -24.56 -24.05
N PRO A 211 15.44 -25.80 -24.47
CA PRO A 211 16.21 -26.96 -24.06
C PRO A 211 17.68 -26.78 -24.44
N PRO A 212 18.64 -27.31 -23.64
CA PRO A 212 20.05 -27.22 -23.99
C PRO A 212 20.25 -27.83 -25.37
N ALA A 213 20.88 -27.08 -26.27
CA ALA A 213 21.22 -27.55 -27.60
C ALA A 213 21.99 -28.87 -27.44
N SER A 214 21.42 -29.95 -27.96
CA SER A 214 22.08 -31.25 -27.98
C SER A 214 23.35 -31.08 -28.79
N ALA A 215 24.50 -31.07 -28.13
CA ALA A 215 25.79 -31.09 -28.80
C ALA A 215 25.87 -32.41 -29.57
N SER A 216 25.55 -32.38 -30.86
CA SER A 216 25.82 -33.46 -31.78
C SER A 216 27.31 -33.43 -32.08
N TRP A 217 28.06 -34.26 -31.37
CA TRP A 217 29.43 -34.58 -31.75
C TRP A 217 29.33 -35.56 -32.91
N TRP A 218 29.55 -35.05 -34.12
CA TRP A 218 30.03 -35.83 -35.27
C TRP A 218 31.40 -35.28 -35.64
#